data_AF-A0A953EQS7-F1
#
_entry.id   AF-A0A953EQS7-F1
#
_cell.length_a   1.000
_cell.length_b   1.000
_cell.length_c   1.000
_cell.angle_alpha   90.00
_cell.angle_beta   90.00
_cell.angle_gamma   90.00
#
_symmetry.space_group_name_H-M   'P 1'
#
loop_
_entity.id
_entity.type
_entity.pdbx_description
1 polymer ?
#
loop_
_entity_poly.entity_id
_entity_poly.type
_entity_poly.pdbx_seq_one_letter_code
_entity_poly.pdbx_strand_id
1 'polypeptide(L)'
;ATVKVWIGSGDEAERIAAVGEGNGPVNALDAALRAALTDRFPIIAGIHLIDFKVRILDTSASTDAVTRVLIDSTDGERTWTTIGVSANIIEASWMALIDSFVYGLLHAP
;
A
#
# COMPACT_ATOMS: atom_id res chain seq x y z
N ALA A 1 7.94 -4.82 9.52
CA ALA A 1 6.87 -5.63 8.92
C ALA A 1 7.47 -6.61 7.93
N THR A 2 6.78 -7.71 7.65
CA THR A 2 7.20 -8.70 6.63
C THR A 2 6.13 -8.79 5.58
N VAL A 3 6.52 -8.67 4.31
CA VAL A 3 5.64 -8.80 3.15
C VAL A 3 6.10 -10.01 2.34
N LYS A 4 5.14 -10.83 1.89
CA LYS A 4 5.38 -11.94 0.98
C LYS A 4 4.49 -11.77 -0.23
N VAL A 5 5.08 -11.71 -1.42
CA VAL A 5 4.37 -11.50 -2.68
C VAL A 5 4.79 -12.55 -3.69
N TRP A 6 3.91 -12.79 -4.66
CA TRP A 6 4.22 -13.53 -5.86
C TRP A 6 4.42 -12.54 -7.00
N ILE A 7 5.49 -12.68 -7.77
CA ILE A 7 5.81 -11.82 -8.91
C ILE A 7 5.92 -12.69 -10.16
N GLY A 8 5.19 -12.33 -11.21
CA GLY A 8 5.10 -13.10 -12.45
C GLY A 8 3.74 -13.76 -12.63
N SER A 9 3.66 -14.75 -13.52
CA SER A 9 2.41 -15.46 -13.84
C SER A 9 2.70 -16.90 -14.20
N GLY A 10 1.76 -17.80 -13.88
CA GLY A 10 1.91 -19.24 -14.14
C GLY A 10 3.10 -19.84 -13.38
N ASP A 11 3.77 -20.80 -14.02
CA ASP A 11 4.88 -21.57 -13.42
C ASP A 11 6.16 -20.75 -13.22
N GLU A 12 6.26 -19.56 -13.84
CA GLU A 12 7.39 -18.63 -13.67
C GLU A 12 7.21 -17.67 -12.49
N ALA A 13 6.08 -17.75 -11.77
CA ALA A 13 5.84 -16.87 -10.63
C ALA A 13 6.83 -17.16 -9.49
N GLU A 14 7.60 -16.15 -9.11
CA GLU A 14 8.56 -16.23 -8.01
C GLU A 14 7.94 -15.68 -6.72
N ARG A 15 8.17 -16.38 -5.61
CA ARG A 15 7.77 -15.91 -4.29
C ARG A 15 8.90 -15.13 -3.64
N ILE A 16 8.67 -13.84 -3.42
CA ILE A 16 9.60 -12.94 -2.74
C ILE A 16 9.10 -12.65 -1.33
N ALA A 17 10.01 -12.66 -0.35
CA ALA A 17 9.75 -12.24 1.02
C ALA A 17 10.73 -11.13 1.40
N ALA A 18 10.19 -9.99 1.83
CA ALA A 18 10.99 -8.85 2.26
C ALA A 18 10.56 -8.36 3.64
N VAL A 19 11.51 -7.75 4.33
CA VAL A 19 11.30 -7.12 5.64
C VAL A 19 11.56 -5.64 5.49
N GLY A 20 10.71 -4.83 6.11
CA GLY A 20 10.82 -3.39 6.13
C GLY A 20 10.64 -2.84 7.54
N GLU A 21 11.33 -1.75 7.84
CA GLU A 21 11.21 -1.00 9.09
C GLU A 21 10.63 0.38 8.80
N GLY A 22 10.16 1.06 9.84
CA GLY A 22 9.56 2.38 9.69
C GLY A 22 8.94 2.93 10.96
N ASN A 23 8.52 4.19 10.93
CA ASN A 23 7.94 4.93 12.06
C ASN A 23 6.48 4.55 12.35
N GLY A 24 6.16 3.26 12.24
CA GLY A 24 4.82 2.72 12.42
C GLY A 24 4.55 1.52 11.50
N PRO A 25 3.45 0.77 11.74
CA PRO A 25 3.17 -0.46 11.03
C PRO A 25 2.94 -0.24 9.53
N VAL A 26 2.26 0.83 9.14
CA VAL A 26 1.97 1.15 7.74
C VAL A 26 3.24 1.55 6.98
N ASN A 27 4.09 2.38 7.58
CA ASN A 27 5.37 2.74 6.98
C ASN A 27 6.30 1.52 6.85
N ALA A 28 6.32 0.64 7.85
CA ALA A 28 7.08 -0.61 7.75
C ALA A 28 6.54 -1.57 6.67
N LEU A 29 5.22 -1.58 6.43
CA LEU A 29 4.59 -2.34 5.33
C LEU A 29 4.96 -1.76 3.96
N ASP A 30 4.90 -0.44 3.81
CA ASP A 30 5.34 0.27 2.59
C ASP A 30 6.82 -0.04 2.28
N ALA A 31 7.70 0.10 3.26
CA ALA A 31 9.12 -0.22 3.10
C ALA A 31 9.35 -1.69 2.69
N ALA A 32 8.65 -2.64 3.34
CA ALA A 32 8.76 -4.06 3.03
C ALA A 32 8.25 -4.37 1.61
N LEU A 33 7.13 -3.76 1.21
CA LEU A 33 6.54 -3.95 -0.11
C LEU A 33 7.45 -3.38 -1.20
N ARG A 34 7.97 -2.17 -1.01
CA ARG A 34 8.95 -1.56 -1.93
C ARG A 34 10.19 -2.44 -2.08
N ALA A 35 10.74 -2.93 -0.98
CA ALA A 35 11.88 -3.84 -1.00
C ALA A 35 11.58 -5.13 -1.78
N ALA A 36 10.35 -5.66 -1.70
CA ALA A 36 9.96 -6.84 -2.46
C ALA A 36 9.77 -6.58 -3.97
N LEU A 37 9.37 -5.37 -4.37
CA LEU A 37 8.95 -5.09 -5.74
C LEU A 37 10.00 -4.32 -6.59
N THR A 38 10.92 -3.58 -5.96
CA THR A 38 11.80 -2.62 -6.66
C THR A 38 12.68 -3.27 -7.72
N ASP A 39 13.20 -4.48 -7.47
CA ASP A 39 14.07 -5.18 -8.43
C ASP A 39 13.34 -5.51 -9.74
N ARG A 40 12.05 -5.85 -9.68
CA ARG A 40 11.24 -6.17 -10.87
C ARG A 40 10.54 -4.96 -11.47
N PHE A 41 10.19 -3.98 -10.63
CA PHE A 41 9.47 -2.78 -11.01
C PHE A 41 10.21 -1.53 -10.51
N PRO A 42 11.33 -1.13 -11.14
CA PRO A 42 12.14 0.01 -10.68
C PRO A 42 11.37 1.33 -10.61
N ILE A 43 10.31 1.46 -11.42
CA ILE A 43 9.39 2.60 -11.46
C ILE A 43 8.78 2.91 -10.08
N ILE A 44 8.60 1.89 -9.23
CA ILE A 44 8.08 2.05 -7.86
C ILE A 44 8.94 3.01 -7.03
N ALA A 45 10.24 3.12 -7.32
CA ALA A 45 11.14 4.05 -6.63
C ALA A 45 10.71 5.53 -6.81
N GLY A 46 10.03 5.85 -7.92
CA GLY A 46 9.50 7.19 -8.18
C GLY A 46 8.12 7.47 -7.55
N ILE A 47 7.44 6.44 -7.05
CA ILE A 47 6.13 6.61 -6.40
C ILE A 47 6.33 7.01 -4.94
N HIS A 48 5.79 8.13 -4.51
CA HIS A 48 5.88 8.64 -3.14
C HIS A 48 4.50 8.79 -2.52
N LEU A 49 4.34 8.29 -1.29
CA LEU A 49 3.16 8.56 -0.46
C LEU A 49 3.33 9.95 0.14
N ILE A 50 2.37 10.84 -0.11
CA ILE A 50 2.46 12.26 0.28
C ILE A 50 1.44 12.66 1.34
N ASP A 51 0.38 11.87 1.54
CA ASP A 51 -0.56 12.07 2.65
C ASP A 51 -1.21 10.76 3.09
N PHE A 52 -1.56 10.69 4.37
CA PHE A 52 -2.20 9.53 5.01
C PHE A 52 -3.30 10.01 5.96
N LYS A 53 -4.56 9.71 5.64
CA LYS A 53 -5.72 10.14 6.41
C LYS A 53 -6.57 8.96 6.85
N VAL A 54 -6.93 8.92 8.12
CA VAL A 54 -7.83 7.90 8.68
C VAL A 54 -9.16 8.55 9.03
N ARG A 55 -10.26 7.92 8.62
CA ARG A 55 -11.62 8.31 8.98
C ARG A 55 -12.36 7.11 9.55
N ILE A 56 -12.86 7.22 10.77
CA ILE A 56 -13.71 6.20 11.38
C ILE A 56 -15.15 6.54 11.02
N LEU A 57 -15.82 5.62 10.32
CA LEU A 57 -17.25 5.71 10.05
C LEU A 57 -18.01 5.07 11.19
N ASP A 58 -19.01 5.81 11.65
CA ASP A 58 -20.01 5.36 12.61
C ASP A 58 -19.42 4.88 13.95
N THR A 59 -19.06 5.85 14.78
CA THR A 59 -18.57 5.63 16.15
C THR A 59 -19.65 5.12 17.11
N SER A 60 -20.91 5.01 16.67
CA SER A 60 -22.04 4.50 17.46
C SER A 60 -22.02 2.97 17.59
N ALA A 61 -21.44 2.28 16.61
CA ALA A 61 -21.24 0.84 16.61
C ALA A 61 -19.89 0.51 17.24
N SER A 62 -19.82 0.45 18.56
CA SER A 62 -18.57 0.41 19.34
C SER A 62 -17.50 -0.58 18.84
N THR A 63 -17.87 -1.78 18.37
CA THR A 63 -16.95 -2.81 17.85
C THR A 63 -17.01 -2.99 16.33
N ASP A 64 -18.04 -2.46 15.67
CA ASP A 64 -18.27 -2.64 14.22
C ASP A 64 -17.93 -1.36 13.43
N ALA A 65 -17.27 -0.40 14.07
CA ALA A 65 -16.85 0.84 13.44
C ALA A 65 -15.95 0.56 12.23
N VAL A 66 -16.35 1.07 11.07
CA VAL A 66 -15.64 0.84 9.81
C VAL A 66 -14.58 1.92 9.63
N THR A 67 -13.32 1.52 9.49
CA THR A 67 -12.22 2.44 9.25
C THR A 67 -12.01 2.62 7.74
N ARG A 68 -11.98 3.87 7.29
CA ARG A 68 -11.50 4.28 5.96
C ARG A 68 -10.11 4.87 6.06
N VAL A 69 -9.18 4.37 5.26
CA VAL A 69 -7.83 4.92 5.11
C VAL A 69 -7.71 5.48 3.71
N LEU A 70 -7.30 6.74 3.60
CA LEU A 70 -7.00 7.40 2.35
C LEU A 70 -5.49 7.61 2.27
N ILE A 71 -4.90 7.23 1.15
CA ILE A 71 -3.48 7.46 0.85
C ILE A 71 -3.40 8.31 -0.41
N ASP A 72 -2.80 9.48 -0.29
CA ASP A 72 -2.44 10.31 -1.43
C ASP A 72 -1.01 9.96 -1.86
N SER A 73 -0.79 9.80 -3.16
CA SER A 73 0.50 9.42 -3.73
C SER A 73 0.80 10.22 -4.99
N THR A 74 2.07 10.26 -5.37
CA THR A 74 2.56 10.96 -6.57
C THR A 74 3.72 10.21 -7.20
N ASP A 75 3.88 10.34 -8.52
CA ASP A 75 5.07 9.92 -9.28
C ASP A 75 5.96 11.12 -9.67
N GLY A 76 5.67 12.32 -9.15
CA GLY A 76 6.32 13.58 -9.51
C GLY A 76 5.62 14.36 -10.63
N GLU A 77 4.77 13.71 -11.42
CA GLU A 77 3.98 14.36 -12.49
C GLU A 77 2.50 14.43 -12.16
N ARG A 78 1.96 13.36 -11.59
CA ARG A 78 0.55 13.17 -11.26
C ARG A 78 0.41 12.89 -9.78
N THR A 79 -0.77 13.19 -9.26
CA THR A 79 -1.19 12.81 -7.92
C THR A 79 -2.46 11.97 -7.99
N TRP A 80 -2.60 11.02 -7.08
CA TRP A 80 -3.80 10.20 -6.97
C TRP A 80 -4.09 9.85 -5.51
N THR A 81 -5.35 9.56 -5.24
CA THR A 81 -5.84 9.12 -3.93
C THR A 81 -6.39 7.70 -4.06
N THR A 82 -6.01 6.84 -3.13
CA THR A 82 -6.58 5.50 -2.98
C THR A 82 -7.22 5.34 -1.62
N ILE A 83 -8.21 4.46 -1.55
CA ILE A 83 -9.03 4.30 -0.35
C ILE A 83 -9.17 2.82 -0.02
N GLY A 84 -8.77 2.43 1.19
CA GLY A 84 -9.04 1.13 1.76
C GLY A 84 -10.08 1.23 2.88
N VAL A 85 -10.95 0.23 2.98
CA VAL A 85 -12.08 0.24 3.92
C VAL A 85 -12.13 -1.12 4.62
N SER A 86 -11.94 -1.12 5.94
CA SER A 86 -12.04 -2.32 6.78
C SER A 86 -12.32 -1.93 8.23
N ALA A 87 -12.86 -2.84 9.03
CA ALA A 87 -12.89 -2.70 10.49
C ALA A 87 -11.47 -2.67 11.10
N ASN A 88 -10.47 -3.23 10.42
CA ASN A 88 -9.08 -3.23 10.85
C ASN A 88 -8.27 -2.14 10.12
N ILE A 89 -7.69 -1.20 10.87
CA ILE A 89 -6.88 -0.11 10.32
C ILE A 89 -5.67 -0.59 9.50
N ILE A 90 -5.05 -1.72 9.88
CA ILE A 90 -3.90 -2.27 9.16
C ILE A 90 -4.34 -2.84 7.81
N GLU A 91 -5.49 -3.53 7.77
CA GLU A 91 -6.05 -4.06 6.52
C GLU A 91 -6.51 -2.92 5.60
N ALA A 92 -7.23 -1.93 6.13
CA ALA A 92 -7.63 -0.75 5.36
C ALA A 92 -6.40 -0.01 4.80
N SER A 93 -5.34 0.13 5.60
CA SER A 93 -4.09 0.75 5.13
C SER A 93 -3.40 -0.09 4.05
N TRP A 94 -3.38 -1.42 4.19
CA TRP A 94 -2.79 -2.32 3.21
C TRP A 94 -3.51 -2.27 1.87
N MET A 95 -4.85 -2.26 1.87
CA MET A 95 -5.66 -2.13 0.67
C MET A 95 -5.36 -0.82 -0.07
N ALA A 96 -5.41 0.31 0.64
CA ALA A 96 -5.09 1.62 0.05
C ALA A 96 -3.65 1.63 -0.52
N LEU A 97 -2.69 1.08 0.21
CA LEU A 97 -1.29 1.05 -0.20
C LEU A 97 -1.08 0.24 -1.49
N ILE A 98 -1.67 -0.96 -1.57
CA ILE A 98 -1.58 -1.81 -2.75
C ILE A 98 -2.25 -1.14 -3.95
N ASP A 99 -3.46 -0.61 -3.78
CA ASP A 99 -4.17 0.10 -4.83
C ASP A 99 -3.35 1.29 -5.34
N SER A 100 -2.65 2.00 -4.44
CA SER A 100 -1.79 3.12 -4.82
C SER A 100 -0.64 2.69 -5.72
N PHE A 101 0.07 1.62 -5.35
CA PHE A 101 1.15 1.09 -6.20
C PHE A 101 0.64 0.54 -7.52
N VAL A 102 -0.49 -0.19 -7.52
CA VAL A 102 -1.10 -0.70 -8.74
C VAL A 102 -1.48 0.44 -9.67
N TYR A 103 -2.11 1.50 -9.15
CA TYR A 103 -2.44 2.67 -9.95
C TYR A 103 -1.18 3.30 -10.55
N GLY A 104 -0.15 3.55 -9.74
CA GLY A 104 1.10 4.14 -10.22
C GLY A 104 1.80 3.28 -11.28
N LEU A 105 1.82 1.95 -11.11
CA LEU A 105 2.39 1.01 -12.08
C LEU A 105 1.62 0.98 -13.40
N LEU A 106 0.28 1.04 -13.36
CA LEU A 106 -0.56 1.02 -14.57
C LEU A 106 -0.50 2.32 -15.37
N HIS A 107 -0.13 3.44 -14.75
CA HIS A 107 -0.08 4.76 -15.39
C HIS A 107 1.36 5.27 -15.60
N ALA A 108 2.35 4.44 -15.29
CA ALA A 108 3.74 4.73 -15.55
C ALA A 108 4.03 4.86 -17.07
N PRO A 109 4.96 5.75 -17.46
CA PRO A 109 5.30 5.99 -18.87
C PRO A 109 5.99 4.79 -19.55
#